data_AF-A0A524FX30-F1
#
_entry.id   AF-A0A524FX30-F1
#
_cell.length_a   1.000
_cell.length_b   1.000
_cell.length_c   1.000
_cell.angle_alpha   90.00
_cell.angle_beta   90.00
_cell.angle_gamma   90.00
#
_symmetry.space_group_name_H-M   'P 1'
#
loop_
_entity.id
_entity.type
_entity.pdbx_description
1 polymer ?
#
loop_
_entity_poly.entity_id
_entity_poly.type
_entity_poly.pdbx_seq_one_letter_code
_entity_poly.pdbx_strand_id
1 'polypeptide(L)'
;MSIAEWKKVEFQQFAQEFGTDLIIKNAPPLLYPKKDIEHEAYNSLIAFFLVAASLCIYTSISLFLMEFYFNVISFIIIILVLASLDLILLFNYIKSKVYIKPIECWIEIYNYSDVYCLSYYPVFTGKSLPNKAKDIIYKLYRQEVLKTKIDITQIELYLKISKNNFNNHENLGFFFPYGKGKHFRDENINRNSWQYFPFEQSLNENFIAIANWDHQFEWRLDLNSDFDKLNEYSPWIIKKWNVENIKPLTEDYKKKLRWNLRCLDSAPKLKPWKGDLVDQTYENEDAYKDLEIIEDAIEKIMGKGVELNNLKDLEQELLKFKIYFRDLQF
;
A
#
# COMPACT_ATOMS: atom_id res chain seq x y z
N MET A 1 -41.43 -7.70 -6.16
CA MET A 1 -40.74 -6.42 -5.92
C MET A 1 -39.28 -6.62 -6.30
N SER A 2 -38.74 -5.80 -7.20
CA SER A 2 -37.31 -5.83 -7.52
C SER A 2 -36.52 -5.35 -6.32
N ILE A 3 -35.50 -6.11 -5.91
CA ILE A 3 -34.58 -5.71 -4.86
C ILE A 3 -33.82 -4.48 -5.38
N ALA A 4 -33.91 -3.34 -4.68
CA ALA A 4 -33.15 -2.15 -5.02
C ALA A 4 -31.66 -2.46 -4.87
N GLU A 5 -30.90 -2.24 -5.94
CA GLU A 5 -29.47 -2.54 -5.99
C GLU A 5 -28.72 -1.46 -6.79
N TRP A 6 -27.43 -1.34 -6.48
CA TRP A 6 -26.49 -0.55 -7.27
C TRP A 6 -26.34 -1.16 -8.66
N LYS A 7 -26.41 -0.33 -9.70
CA LYS A 7 -26.11 -0.75 -11.07
C LYS A 7 -24.72 -0.26 -11.44
N LYS A 8 -23.85 -1.19 -11.85
CA LYS A 8 -22.52 -0.84 -12.35
C LYS A 8 -22.65 -0.13 -13.71
N VAL A 9 -21.96 1.00 -13.85
CA VAL A 9 -21.91 1.80 -15.08
C VAL A 9 -20.56 1.58 -15.75
N GLU A 10 -20.55 1.41 -17.07
CA GLU A 10 -19.30 1.29 -17.81
C GLU A 10 -18.54 2.62 -17.79
N PHE A 11 -17.23 2.55 -17.52
CA PHE A 11 -16.39 3.74 -17.42
C PHE A 11 -16.43 4.60 -18.69
N GLN A 12 -16.37 3.98 -19.86
CA GLN A 12 -16.41 4.71 -21.14
C GLN A 12 -17.75 5.41 -21.36
N GLN A 13 -18.85 4.75 -21.00
CA GLN A 13 -20.19 5.34 -21.07
C GLN A 13 -20.30 6.57 -20.16
N PHE A 14 -19.88 6.44 -18.90
CA PHE A 14 -19.90 7.56 -17.96
C PHE A 14 -18.99 8.71 -18.42
N ALA A 15 -17.77 8.40 -18.90
CA ALA A 15 -16.83 9.40 -19.38
C ALA A 15 -17.34 10.15 -20.62
N GLN A 16 -18.10 9.49 -21.50
CA GLN A 16 -18.76 10.13 -22.64
C GLN A 16 -19.92 11.04 -22.22
N GLU A 17 -20.67 10.64 -21.19
CA GLU A 17 -21.86 11.36 -20.73
C GLU A 17 -21.50 12.57 -19.84
N PHE A 18 -20.53 12.43 -18.93
CA PHE A 18 -20.22 13.43 -17.90
C PHE A 18 -18.80 14.02 -18.00
N GLY A 19 -17.96 13.49 -18.90
CA GLY A 19 -16.57 13.89 -19.03
C GLY A 19 -15.64 13.25 -17.99
N THR A 20 -14.38 13.02 -18.37
CA THR A 20 -13.34 12.50 -17.47
C THR A 20 -12.94 13.51 -16.39
N ASP A 21 -13.17 14.79 -16.62
CA ASP A 21 -12.86 15.87 -15.68
C ASP A 21 -13.63 15.72 -14.36
N LEU A 22 -14.88 15.24 -14.41
CA LEU A 22 -15.67 14.99 -13.22
C LEU A 22 -15.01 13.93 -12.32
N ILE A 23 -14.44 12.90 -12.93
CA ILE A 23 -13.73 11.83 -12.22
C ILE A 23 -12.43 12.34 -11.61
N ILE A 24 -11.66 13.12 -12.37
CA ILE A 24 -10.33 13.61 -11.95
C ILE A 24 -10.44 14.67 -10.86
N LYS A 25 -11.33 15.66 -11.02
CA LYS A 25 -11.51 16.76 -10.07
C LYS A 25 -12.00 16.27 -8.70
N ASN A 26 -12.74 15.17 -8.69
CA ASN A 26 -13.30 14.61 -7.48
C ASN A 26 -12.49 13.43 -6.91
N ALA A 27 -11.41 13.00 -7.57
CA ALA A 27 -10.52 12.00 -7.02
C ALA A 27 -9.71 12.60 -5.85
N PRO A 28 -9.74 11.98 -4.65
CA PRO A 28 -9.10 12.55 -3.47
C PRO A 28 -7.57 12.54 -3.64
N PRO A 29 -6.87 13.64 -3.31
CA PRO A 29 -5.41 13.64 -3.27
C PRO A 29 -4.91 12.68 -2.18
N LEU A 30 -3.73 12.12 -2.41
CA LEU A 30 -3.09 11.21 -1.45
C LEU A 30 -1.80 11.77 -0.90
N LEU A 31 -1.59 11.59 0.40
CA LEU A 31 -0.32 11.84 1.05
C LEU A 31 0.46 10.54 1.19
N TYR A 32 1.76 10.62 0.95
CA TYR A 32 2.67 9.52 1.27
C TYR A 32 4.01 10.03 1.82
N PRO A 33 4.63 9.28 2.75
CA PRO A 33 5.87 9.72 3.39
C PRO A 33 7.07 9.51 2.48
N LYS A 34 8.02 10.46 2.48
CA LYS A 34 9.31 10.24 1.81
C LYS A 34 10.21 9.25 2.55
N LYS A 35 9.95 8.98 3.84
CA LYS A 35 10.81 8.16 4.69
C LYS A 35 10.58 6.66 4.54
N ASP A 36 9.44 6.23 4.00
CA ASP A 36 9.15 4.80 3.86
C ASP A 36 9.74 4.28 2.55
N ILE A 37 10.87 3.60 2.70
CA ILE A 37 11.71 3.12 1.60
C ILE A 37 11.98 1.63 1.79
N GLU A 38 11.78 0.88 0.72
CA GLU A 38 12.21 -0.51 0.60
C GLU A 38 13.42 -0.61 -0.33
N HIS A 39 14.33 -1.54 -0.04
CA HIS A 39 15.40 -1.88 -0.98
C HIS A 39 14.93 -3.05 -1.86
N GLU A 40 14.98 -2.91 -3.18
CA GLU A 40 14.59 -4.02 -4.06
C GLU A 40 15.75 -4.96 -4.36
N ALA A 41 17.00 -4.48 -4.33
CA ALA A 41 18.16 -5.25 -4.73
C ALA A 41 18.86 -5.96 -3.56
N TYR A 42 18.11 -6.61 -2.65
CA TYR A 42 18.70 -7.40 -1.56
C TYR A 42 19.66 -8.48 -2.06
N ASN A 43 19.35 -9.12 -3.20
CA ASN A 43 20.26 -10.08 -3.83
C ASN A 43 21.58 -9.43 -4.28
N SER A 44 21.55 -8.15 -4.67
CA SER A 44 22.75 -7.38 -5.01
C SER A 44 23.62 -7.15 -3.77
N LEU A 45 23.00 -6.90 -2.61
CA LEU A 45 23.73 -6.79 -1.34
C LEU A 45 24.32 -8.13 -0.89
N ILE A 46 23.57 -9.23 -1.01
CA ILE A 46 24.08 -10.57 -0.69
C ILE A 46 25.25 -10.92 -1.61
N ALA A 47 25.11 -10.68 -2.92
CA ALA A 47 26.17 -10.91 -3.90
C ALA A 47 27.41 -10.05 -3.61
N PHE A 48 27.23 -8.79 -3.21
CA PHE A 48 28.30 -7.90 -2.77
C PHE A 48 29.08 -8.52 -1.59
N PHE A 49 28.40 -8.99 -0.54
CA PHE A 49 29.10 -9.62 0.59
C PHE A 49 29.83 -10.91 0.19
N LEU A 50 29.28 -11.70 -0.73
CA LEU A 50 29.94 -12.91 -1.23
C LEU A 50 31.20 -12.59 -2.05
N VAL A 51 31.14 -11.59 -2.93
CA VAL A 51 32.29 -11.17 -3.76
C VAL A 51 33.35 -10.50 -2.88
N ALA A 52 32.97 -9.62 -1.95
CA ALA A 52 33.87 -9.01 -0.99
C ALA A 52 34.58 -10.05 -0.11
N ALA A 53 33.84 -11.03 0.43
CA ALA A 53 34.42 -12.11 1.22
C ALA A 53 35.39 -12.97 0.38
N SER A 54 35.01 -13.30 -0.85
CA SER A 54 35.87 -14.04 -1.78
C SER A 54 37.15 -13.28 -2.11
N LEU A 55 37.07 -11.96 -2.30
CA LEU A 55 38.21 -11.08 -2.53
C LEU A 55 39.16 -11.08 -1.31
N CYS A 56 38.63 -10.99 -0.09
CA CYS A 56 39.43 -11.09 1.13
C CYS A 56 40.14 -12.44 1.23
N ILE A 57 39.42 -13.55 1.01
CA ILE A 57 39.99 -14.91 1.05
C ILE A 57 41.09 -15.06 0.00
N TYR A 58 40.83 -14.64 -1.25
CA TYR A 58 41.80 -14.68 -2.34
C TYR A 58 43.06 -13.88 -1.99
N THR A 59 42.89 -12.69 -1.42
CA THR A 59 44.01 -11.83 -1.02
C THR A 59 44.84 -12.50 0.07
N SER A 60 44.21 -13.05 1.12
CA SER A 60 44.90 -13.76 2.19
C SER A 60 45.69 -14.97 1.69
N ILE A 61 45.09 -15.82 0.85
CA ILE A 61 45.77 -17.00 0.28
C ILE A 61 46.93 -16.57 -0.63
N SER A 62 46.73 -15.55 -1.46
CA SER A 62 47.76 -15.06 -2.38
C SER A 62 48.96 -14.46 -1.65
N LEU A 63 48.73 -13.75 -0.54
CA LEU A 63 49.80 -13.23 0.32
C LEU A 63 50.53 -14.36 1.06
N PHE A 64 49.81 -15.37 1.53
CA PHE A 64 50.40 -16.53 2.20
C PHE A 64 51.29 -17.37 1.26
N LEU A 65 50.86 -17.54 0.00
CA LEU A 65 51.58 -18.30 -1.02
C LEU A 65 52.55 -17.44 -1.86
N MET A 66 52.86 -16.23 -1.38
CA MET A 66 53.61 -15.24 -2.16
C MET A 66 54.97 -15.78 -2.65
N GLU A 67 55.62 -16.61 -1.84
CA GLU A 67 56.95 -17.17 -2.13
C GLU A 67 56.95 -18.30 -3.18
N PHE A 68 55.80 -18.93 -3.44
CA PHE A 68 55.74 -20.15 -4.24
C PHE A 68 55.14 -19.95 -5.64
N TYR A 69 54.07 -19.15 -5.76
CA TYR A 69 53.25 -19.10 -6.99
C TYR A 69 52.72 -17.69 -7.34
N PHE A 70 53.33 -16.62 -6.83
CA PHE A 70 52.78 -15.27 -6.98
C PHE A 70 53.07 -14.63 -8.34
N ASN A 71 52.01 -14.30 -9.07
CA ASN A 71 52.08 -13.44 -10.24
C ASN A 71 51.39 -12.10 -9.94
N VAL A 72 52.20 -11.04 -9.81
CA VAL A 72 51.77 -9.68 -9.46
C VAL A 72 50.71 -9.15 -10.44
N ILE A 73 50.90 -9.38 -11.74
CA ILE A 73 50.00 -8.85 -12.79
C ILE A 73 48.63 -9.51 -12.65
N SER A 74 48.59 -10.84 -12.52
CA SER A 74 47.34 -11.59 -12.37
C SER A 74 46.60 -11.21 -11.10
N PHE A 75 47.33 -11.05 -10.00
CA PHE A 75 46.80 -10.62 -8.70
C PHE A 75 46.12 -9.25 -8.79
N ILE A 76 46.80 -8.25 -9.37
CA ILE A 76 46.25 -6.90 -9.54
C ILE A 76 44.99 -6.91 -10.41
N ILE A 77 45.01 -7.66 -11.53
CA ILE A 77 43.85 -7.75 -12.44
C ILE A 77 42.64 -8.34 -11.71
N ILE A 78 42.81 -9.44 -10.97
CA ILE A 78 41.71 -10.09 -10.25
C ILE A 78 41.12 -9.14 -9.19
N ILE A 79 41.96 -8.43 -8.44
CA ILE A 79 41.50 -7.44 -7.46
C ILE A 79 40.69 -6.33 -8.14
N LEU A 80 41.21 -5.76 -9.23
CA LEU A 80 40.52 -4.66 -9.93
C LEU A 80 39.15 -5.09 -10.46
N VAL A 81 39.05 -6.30 -11.04
CA VAL A 81 37.80 -6.82 -11.58
C VAL A 81 36.77 -7.06 -10.47
N LEU A 82 37.15 -7.78 -9.41
CA LEU A 82 36.24 -8.10 -8.30
C LEU A 82 35.83 -6.86 -7.52
N ALA A 83 36.74 -5.92 -7.26
CA ALA A 83 36.42 -4.65 -6.59
C ALA A 83 35.46 -3.79 -7.43
N SER A 84 35.62 -3.78 -8.76
CA SER A 84 34.71 -3.06 -9.67
C SER A 84 33.31 -3.69 -9.66
N LEU A 85 33.22 -5.02 -9.68
CA LEU A 85 31.95 -5.75 -9.54
C LEU A 85 31.26 -5.44 -8.21
N ASP A 86 32.00 -5.45 -7.11
CA ASP A 86 31.49 -5.09 -5.78
C ASP A 86 30.92 -3.67 -5.73
N LEU A 87 31.64 -2.70 -6.29
CA LEU A 87 31.18 -1.31 -6.35
C LEU A 87 29.87 -1.19 -7.14
N ILE A 88 29.74 -1.91 -8.27
CA ILE A 88 28.50 -1.93 -9.07
C ILE A 88 27.35 -2.54 -8.25
N LEU A 89 27.59 -3.66 -7.57
CA LEU A 89 26.57 -4.32 -6.75
C LEU A 89 26.11 -3.46 -5.57
N LEU A 90 27.04 -2.76 -4.91
CA LEU A 90 26.74 -1.83 -3.83
C LEU A 90 25.97 -0.61 -4.35
N PHE A 91 26.38 -0.06 -5.48
CA PHE A 91 25.70 1.06 -6.12
C PHE A 91 24.26 0.70 -6.51
N ASN A 92 24.06 -0.47 -7.10
CA ASN A 92 22.73 -0.99 -7.42
C ASN A 92 21.87 -1.12 -6.17
N TYR A 93 22.41 -1.64 -5.07
CA TYR A 93 21.69 -1.71 -3.80
C TYR A 93 21.28 -0.33 -3.27
N ILE A 94 22.21 0.64 -3.26
CA ILE A 94 21.95 2.01 -2.80
C ILE A 94 20.89 2.71 -3.66
N LYS A 95 20.92 2.50 -4.99
CA LYS A 95 19.95 3.10 -5.92
C LYS A 95 18.60 2.38 -5.97
N SER A 96 18.53 1.12 -5.55
CA SER A 96 17.28 0.32 -5.54
C SER A 96 16.26 0.71 -4.46
N LYS A 97 16.34 1.94 -3.95
CA LYS A 97 15.38 2.48 -2.98
C LYS A 97 14.04 2.72 -3.67
N VAL A 98 13.05 1.92 -3.33
CA VAL A 98 11.67 2.09 -3.77
C VAL A 98 10.86 2.70 -2.64
N TYR A 99 10.40 3.92 -2.89
CA TYR A 99 9.47 4.59 -1.99
C TYR A 99 8.12 3.88 -2.03
N ILE A 100 7.51 3.70 -0.87
CA ILE A 100 6.08 3.35 -0.80
C ILE A 100 5.30 4.58 -1.26
N LYS A 101 4.74 4.51 -2.47
CA LYS A 101 4.06 5.63 -3.11
C LYS A 101 2.85 5.18 -3.92
N PRO A 102 1.81 6.02 -4.04
CA PRO A 102 0.73 5.80 -4.98
C PRO A 102 1.25 5.88 -6.42
N ILE A 103 0.84 4.91 -7.24
CA ILE A 103 1.23 4.77 -8.65
C ILE A 103 0.06 5.22 -9.54
N GLU A 104 -1.08 4.56 -9.37
CA GLU A 104 -2.28 4.69 -10.17
C GLU A 104 -3.50 4.67 -9.25
N CYS A 105 -4.64 5.11 -9.76
CA CYS A 105 -5.93 5.00 -9.10
C CYS A 105 -6.89 4.31 -10.05
N TRP A 106 -7.42 3.17 -9.63
CA TRP A 106 -8.43 2.47 -10.41
C TRP A 106 -9.83 2.89 -10.00
N ILE A 107 -10.81 2.79 -10.90
CA ILE A 107 -12.17 3.25 -10.60
C ILE A 107 -13.24 2.27 -11.08
N GLU A 108 -14.26 2.09 -10.25
CA GLU A 108 -15.57 1.55 -10.63
C GLU A 108 -16.66 2.60 -10.36
N ILE A 109 -17.70 2.60 -11.19
CA ILE A 109 -18.78 3.58 -11.14
C ILE A 109 -20.09 2.83 -10.97
N TYR A 110 -20.91 3.29 -10.04
CA TYR A 110 -22.21 2.72 -9.74
C TYR A 110 -23.28 3.80 -9.72
N ASN A 111 -24.49 3.48 -10.14
CA ASN A 111 -25.63 4.38 -10.06
C ASN A 111 -26.88 3.71 -9.46
N TYR A 112 -27.68 4.54 -8.78
CA TYR A 112 -29.02 4.23 -8.33
C TYR A 112 -29.86 5.50 -8.45
N SER A 113 -30.83 5.49 -9.37
CA SER A 113 -31.64 6.68 -9.70
C SER A 113 -30.79 7.86 -10.17
N ASP A 114 -30.69 8.93 -9.37
CA ASP A 114 -29.90 10.14 -9.60
C ASP A 114 -28.62 10.20 -8.74
N VAL A 115 -28.39 9.18 -7.91
CA VAL A 115 -27.21 9.07 -7.06
C VAL A 115 -26.17 8.18 -7.72
N TYR A 116 -24.94 8.65 -7.76
CA TYR A 116 -23.77 7.95 -8.26
C TYR A 116 -22.75 7.73 -7.14
N CYS A 117 -22.06 6.60 -7.20
CA CYS A 117 -20.90 6.30 -6.38
C CYS A 117 -19.69 6.07 -7.29
N LEU A 118 -18.64 6.86 -7.08
CA LEU A 118 -17.31 6.64 -7.66
C LEU A 118 -16.46 5.90 -6.62
N SER A 119 -16.21 4.62 -6.86
CA SER A 119 -15.33 3.81 -6.02
C SER A 119 -13.91 3.91 -6.57
N TYR A 120 -13.08 4.70 -5.90
CA TYR A 120 -11.66 4.87 -6.20
C TYR A 120 -10.84 3.82 -5.46
N TYR A 121 -9.88 3.23 -6.17
CA TYR A 121 -8.96 2.24 -5.65
C TYR A 121 -7.52 2.68 -5.88
N PRO A 122 -6.96 3.51 -4.99
CA PRO A 122 -5.57 3.89 -5.09
C PRO A 122 -4.63 2.69 -4.91
N VAL A 123 -3.63 2.61 -5.80
CA VAL A 123 -2.68 1.51 -5.89
C VAL A 123 -1.29 1.99 -5.49
N PHE A 124 -0.65 1.27 -4.57
CA PHE A 124 0.63 1.62 -3.97
C PHE A 124 1.71 0.59 -4.29
N THR A 125 2.96 1.03 -4.37
CA THR A 125 4.13 0.15 -4.57
C THR A 125 4.34 -0.86 -3.45
N GLY A 126 3.79 -0.60 -2.25
CA GLY A 126 4.06 -1.36 -1.04
C GLY A 126 3.14 -0.96 0.12
N LYS A 127 3.35 -1.60 1.27
CA LYS A 127 2.75 -1.26 2.57
C LYS A 127 3.80 -1.51 3.63
N SER A 128 3.91 -0.62 4.61
CA SER A 128 4.87 -0.73 5.71
C SER A 128 4.15 -0.74 7.05
N LEU A 129 4.52 -1.68 7.91
CA LEU A 129 4.02 -1.76 9.27
C LEU A 129 4.89 -0.98 10.29
N PRO A 130 4.33 -0.30 11.33
CA PRO A 130 5.08 0.33 12.40
C PRO A 130 6.01 -0.64 13.11
N ASN A 131 5.52 -1.83 13.47
CA ASN A 131 6.36 -2.88 13.99
C ASN A 131 7.16 -3.52 12.86
N LYS A 132 8.47 -3.23 12.84
CA LYS A 132 9.42 -3.72 11.83
C LYS A 132 9.51 -5.25 11.79
N ALA A 133 9.34 -5.93 12.93
CA ALA A 133 9.39 -7.38 12.98
C ALA A 133 8.15 -7.98 12.31
N LYS A 134 6.96 -7.48 12.66
CA LYS A 134 5.70 -7.87 11.99
C LYS A 134 5.69 -7.48 10.51
N ASP A 135 6.29 -6.35 10.14
CA ASP A 135 6.42 -5.91 8.74
C ASP A 135 7.16 -6.94 7.86
N ILE A 136 8.21 -7.56 8.39
CA ILE A 136 8.94 -8.61 7.66
C ILE A 136 8.06 -9.84 7.43
N ILE A 137 7.33 -10.28 8.45
CA ILE A 137 6.40 -11.41 8.32
C ILE A 137 5.29 -11.05 7.32
N TYR A 138 4.71 -9.86 7.41
CA TYR A 138 3.70 -9.35 6.49
C TYR A 138 4.20 -9.37 5.04
N LYS A 139 5.44 -8.93 4.80
CA LYS A 139 6.07 -8.98 3.48
C LYS A 139 6.26 -10.39 2.96
N LEU A 140 6.65 -11.33 3.83
CA LEU A 140 6.72 -12.75 3.47
C LEU A 140 5.34 -13.30 3.10
N TYR A 141 4.31 -13.01 3.90
CA TYR A 141 2.93 -13.38 3.61
C TYR A 141 2.50 -12.85 2.23
N ARG A 142 2.74 -11.57 1.94
CA ARG A 142 2.42 -10.98 0.63
C ARG A 142 3.15 -11.63 -0.53
N GLN A 143 4.41 -12.01 -0.33
CA GLN A 143 5.20 -12.66 -1.35
C GLN A 143 4.69 -14.07 -1.65
N GLU A 144 4.40 -14.88 -0.63
CA GLU A 144 4.01 -16.28 -0.82
C GLU A 144 2.51 -16.42 -1.14
N VAL A 145 1.63 -15.66 -0.48
CA VAL A 145 0.16 -15.76 -0.62
C VAL A 145 -0.37 -14.83 -1.69
N LEU A 146 -0.09 -13.53 -1.61
CA LEU A 146 -0.64 -12.56 -2.58
C LEU A 146 0.15 -12.55 -3.91
N LYS A 147 1.40 -13.04 -3.88
CA LYS A 147 2.35 -13.01 -5.01
C LYS A 147 2.54 -11.62 -5.61
N THR A 148 2.31 -10.58 -4.81
CA THR A 148 2.46 -9.18 -5.21
C THR A 148 2.82 -8.29 -4.03
N LYS A 149 3.69 -7.32 -4.29
CA LYS A 149 4.05 -6.25 -3.35
C LYS A 149 3.15 -5.02 -3.49
N ILE A 150 2.29 -5.01 -4.50
CA ILE A 150 1.37 -3.88 -4.73
C ILE A 150 0.29 -3.91 -3.67
N ASP A 151 0.05 -2.77 -3.03
CA ASP A 151 -1.05 -2.61 -2.09
C ASP A 151 -2.17 -1.77 -2.68
N ILE A 152 -3.37 -1.87 -2.12
CA ILE A 152 -4.56 -1.24 -2.65
C ILE A 152 -5.53 -0.92 -1.53
N THR A 153 -6.20 0.21 -1.64
CA THR A 153 -7.24 0.65 -0.70
C THR A 153 -8.48 1.11 -1.47
N GLN A 154 -9.55 1.47 -0.78
CA GLN A 154 -10.82 1.90 -1.38
C GLN A 154 -11.34 3.18 -0.74
N ILE A 155 -11.81 4.09 -1.58
CA ILE A 155 -12.48 5.33 -1.20
C ILE A 155 -13.72 5.48 -2.07
N GLU A 156 -14.85 5.75 -1.45
CA GLU A 156 -16.10 5.99 -2.15
C GLU A 156 -16.42 7.48 -2.11
N LEU A 157 -16.79 8.03 -3.26
CA LEU A 157 -17.38 9.35 -3.36
C LEU A 157 -18.82 9.21 -3.82
N TYR A 158 -19.72 9.83 -3.07
CA TYR A 158 -21.13 9.91 -3.41
C TYR A 158 -21.44 11.28 -3.99
N LEU A 159 -22.15 11.28 -5.11
CA LEU A 159 -22.61 12.49 -5.78
C LEU A 159 -24.01 12.30 -6.37
N LYS A 160 -24.73 13.41 -6.54
CA LYS A 160 -26.05 13.46 -7.15
C LYS A 160 -25.96 14.22 -8.46
N ILE A 161 -26.40 13.59 -9.55
CA ILE A 161 -26.41 14.21 -10.88
C ILE A 161 -27.85 14.43 -11.31
N SER A 162 -28.21 15.68 -11.59
CA SER A 162 -29.55 16.01 -12.06
C SER A 162 -29.76 15.50 -13.49
N LYS A 163 -30.85 14.77 -13.70
CA LYS A 163 -31.26 14.26 -15.03
C LYS A 163 -31.51 15.37 -16.06
N ASN A 164 -31.73 16.60 -15.61
CA ASN A 164 -32.10 17.73 -16.48
C ASN A 164 -30.92 18.67 -16.79
N ASN A 165 -29.80 18.57 -16.06
CA ASN A 165 -28.61 19.37 -16.30
C ASN A 165 -27.37 18.60 -15.83
N PHE A 166 -26.74 17.89 -16.76
CA PHE A 166 -25.59 17.02 -16.49
C PHE A 166 -24.33 17.77 -16.05
N ASN A 167 -24.27 19.09 -16.25
CA ASN A 167 -23.19 19.93 -15.72
C ASN A 167 -23.40 20.30 -14.24
N ASN A 168 -24.62 20.13 -13.72
CA ASN A 168 -24.95 20.42 -12.33
C ASN A 168 -24.95 19.13 -11.52
N HIS A 169 -23.85 18.91 -10.80
CA HIS A 169 -23.69 17.81 -9.86
C HIS A 169 -23.49 18.36 -8.45
N GLU A 170 -24.04 17.65 -7.48
CA GLU A 170 -23.87 17.93 -6.06
C GLU A 170 -23.02 16.79 -5.47
N ASN A 171 -21.84 17.13 -4.96
CA ASN A 171 -21.03 16.16 -4.24
C ASN A 171 -21.60 16.02 -2.83
N LEU A 172 -22.01 14.81 -2.47
CA LEU A 172 -22.62 14.54 -1.17
C LEU A 172 -21.55 14.35 -0.08
N GLY A 173 -20.55 13.53 -0.37
CA GLY A 173 -19.50 13.22 0.61
C GLY A 173 -18.65 12.00 0.25
N PHE A 174 -17.62 11.78 1.06
CA PHE A 174 -16.68 10.68 0.96
C PHE A 174 -16.98 9.61 2.02
N PHE A 175 -16.71 8.35 1.70
CA PHE A 175 -16.81 7.24 2.61
C PHE A 175 -15.58 6.33 2.46
N PHE A 176 -14.81 6.17 3.52
CA PHE A 176 -13.58 5.37 3.50
C PHE A 176 -13.23 4.84 4.91
N PRO A 177 -12.34 3.84 5.02
CA PRO A 177 -11.84 3.37 6.31
C PRO A 177 -11.22 4.50 7.12
N TYR A 178 -11.68 4.70 8.36
CA TYR A 178 -11.21 5.79 9.23
C TYR A 178 -10.85 5.29 10.63
N GLY A 179 -9.61 5.53 11.02
CA GLY A 179 -9.10 5.27 12.36
C GLY A 179 -9.29 6.50 13.27
N LYS A 180 -10.35 6.52 14.07
CA LYS A 180 -10.64 7.64 14.99
C LYS A 180 -9.65 7.70 16.17
N GLY A 181 -9.05 8.88 16.42
CA GLY A 181 -8.53 9.29 17.73
C GLY A 181 -7.27 8.60 18.28
N LYS A 182 -6.39 8.05 17.43
CA LYS A 182 -5.12 7.42 17.85
C LYS A 182 -3.88 8.18 17.40
N HIS A 183 -2.76 7.94 18.07
CA HIS A 183 -1.46 8.49 17.67
C HIS A 183 -1.00 7.90 16.33
N PHE A 184 -0.24 8.70 15.58
CA PHE A 184 0.49 8.31 14.38
C PHE A 184 1.25 6.98 14.62
N ARG A 185 1.02 5.95 13.76
CA ARG A 185 1.64 4.61 13.84
C ARG A 185 1.23 3.72 15.03
N ASP A 186 0.01 3.85 15.58
CA ASP A 186 -0.53 2.86 16.52
C ASP A 186 -1.01 1.59 15.78
N GLU A 187 -0.58 0.41 16.22
CA GLU A 187 -1.02 -0.87 15.64
C GLU A 187 -2.46 -1.22 16.02
N ASN A 188 -2.97 -0.65 17.11
CA ASN A 188 -4.27 -0.95 17.69
C ASN A 188 -5.42 -0.12 17.08
N ILE A 189 -5.25 0.48 15.90
CA ILE A 189 -6.29 1.26 15.24
C ILE A 189 -7.49 0.36 14.89
N ASN A 190 -8.71 0.86 15.11
CA ASN A 190 -9.94 0.20 14.65
C ASN A 190 -10.02 0.28 13.11
N ARG A 191 -10.00 -0.87 12.44
CA ARG A 191 -10.01 -0.98 10.97
C ARG A 191 -11.38 -1.34 10.41
N ASN A 192 -12.31 -1.73 11.27
CA ASN A 192 -13.66 -2.09 10.85
C ASN A 192 -14.47 -0.86 10.49
N SER A 193 -14.17 0.29 11.12
CA SER A 193 -14.96 1.51 10.97
C SER A 193 -14.67 2.23 9.65
N TRP A 194 -15.67 2.24 8.78
CA TRP A 194 -15.76 3.22 7.71
C TRP A 194 -16.55 4.43 8.19
N GLN A 195 -16.14 5.62 7.76
CA GLN A 195 -16.78 6.86 8.18
C GLN A 195 -17.19 7.70 6.97
N TYR A 196 -18.38 8.30 7.07
CA TYR A 196 -18.87 9.29 6.12
C TYR A 196 -18.37 10.68 6.49
N PHE A 197 -17.89 11.38 5.48
CA PHE A 197 -17.45 12.76 5.56
C PHE A 197 -18.29 13.56 4.55
N PRO A 198 -19.10 14.53 5.00
CA PRO A 198 -19.85 15.40 4.09
C PRO A 198 -18.88 16.12 3.14
N PHE A 199 -19.32 16.53 1.95
CA PHE A 199 -18.42 17.20 1.01
C PHE A 199 -18.05 18.64 1.43
N GLU A 200 -18.94 19.32 2.15
CA GLU A 200 -18.71 20.63 2.76
C GLU A 200 -18.23 20.47 4.21
N GLN A 201 -17.19 21.21 4.59
CA GLN A 201 -16.68 21.24 5.96
C GLN A 201 -17.64 22.00 6.89
N SER A 202 -18.17 21.31 7.90
CA SER A 202 -18.61 21.93 9.14
C SER A 202 -17.38 22.50 9.85
N LEU A 203 -17.41 23.79 10.20
CA LEU A 203 -16.31 24.49 10.88
C LEU A 203 -15.91 23.73 12.17
N ASN A 204 -14.62 23.40 12.29
CA ASN A 204 -13.88 22.91 13.47
C ASN A 204 -13.74 21.40 13.71
N GLU A 205 -14.03 20.52 12.76
CA GLU A 205 -13.73 19.10 12.94
C GLU A 205 -12.37 18.74 12.31
N ASN A 206 -11.30 18.76 13.11
CA ASN A 206 -9.98 18.25 12.72
C ASN A 206 -10.06 16.73 12.64
N PHE A 207 -10.22 16.18 11.43
CA PHE A 207 -10.20 14.74 11.21
C PHE A 207 -8.80 14.35 10.76
N ILE A 208 -7.84 14.33 11.68
CA ILE A 208 -6.51 13.80 11.39
C ILE A 208 -6.67 12.31 11.01
N ALA A 209 -6.66 12.03 9.71
CA ALA A 209 -6.55 10.69 9.17
C ALA A 209 -5.16 10.16 9.52
N ILE A 210 -5.11 9.20 10.43
CA ILE A 210 -3.84 8.71 11.00
C ILE A 210 -3.01 8.00 9.92
N ALA A 211 -1.71 8.17 10.06
CA ALA A 211 -0.66 7.67 9.21
C ALA A 211 -0.20 6.25 9.54
N ASN A 212 0.24 5.53 8.48
CA ASN A 212 0.80 4.18 8.52
C ASN A 212 0.12 3.32 9.59
N TRP A 213 -1.07 2.82 9.25
CA TRP A 213 -1.05 1.54 8.55
C TRP A 213 -1.74 1.33 7.19
N ASP A 214 -2.72 2.12 6.76
CA ASP A 214 -3.51 1.73 5.56
C ASP A 214 -3.66 2.85 4.51
N HIS A 215 -2.61 3.66 4.38
CA HIS A 215 -2.48 4.83 3.48
C HIS A 215 -3.23 6.09 3.99
N GLN A 216 -2.60 7.25 3.87
CA GLN A 216 -3.17 8.51 4.31
C GLN A 216 -4.08 9.12 3.24
N PHE A 217 -5.33 9.37 3.59
CA PHE A 217 -6.29 10.07 2.74
C PHE A 217 -6.35 11.54 3.15
N GLU A 218 -6.21 12.43 2.18
CA GLU A 218 -6.56 13.83 2.37
C GLU A 218 -8.02 14.02 2.02
N TRP A 219 -8.83 14.39 3.01
CA TRP A 219 -10.11 15.00 2.68
C TRP A 219 -9.89 16.47 2.31
N ARG A 220 -9.89 16.71 0.99
CA ARG A 220 -9.96 17.99 0.26
C ARG A 220 -8.93 19.08 0.60
N LEU A 221 -8.80 19.51 1.85
CA LEU A 221 -8.00 20.68 2.28
C LEU A 221 -7.44 20.63 3.72
N ASP A 222 -7.82 19.66 4.57
CA ASP A 222 -7.50 19.68 6.01
C ASP A 222 -5.98 19.60 6.28
N LEU A 223 -5.24 18.89 5.43
CA LEU A 223 -3.82 18.62 5.64
C LEU A 223 -2.89 19.71 5.13
N ASN A 224 -3.33 20.59 4.21
CA ASN A 224 -2.58 21.81 3.91
C ASN A 224 -2.52 22.73 5.14
N SER A 225 -3.56 22.70 5.98
CA SER A 225 -3.63 23.46 7.24
C SER A 225 -2.86 22.79 8.38
N ASP A 226 -2.71 21.46 8.35
CA ASP A 226 -1.97 20.67 9.35
C ASP A 226 -0.57 20.20 8.88
N PHE A 227 -0.10 20.67 7.73
CA PHE A 227 1.17 20.28 7.13
C PHE A 227 2.36 20.47 8.07
N ASP A 228 2.38 21.57 8.83
CA ASP A 228 3.44 21.87 9.79
C ASP A 228 3.53 20.83 10.91
N LYS A 229 2.37 20.37 11.43
CA LYS A 229 2.30 19.31 12.46
C LYS A 229 2.75 17.96 11.91
N LEU A 230 2.45 17.68 10.64
CA LEU A 230 2.81 16.42 10.00
C LEU A 230 4.27 16.37 9.55
N ASN A 231 4.84 17.51 9.17
CA ASN A 231 6.23 17.62 8.76
C ASN A 231 7.19 17.28 9.91
N GLU A 232 6.79 17.48 11.18
CA GLU A 232 7.52 17.01 12.36
C GLU A 232 7.74 15.48 12.32
N TYR A 233 6.75 14.70 11.83
CA TYR A 233 6.82 13.25 11.76
C TYR A 233 7.59 12.77 10.51
N SER A 234 7.37 13.37 9.34
CA SER A 234 8.08 13.06 8.10
C SER A 234 7.88 14.16 7.05
N PRO A 235 8.82 14.40 6.12
CA PRO A 235 8.47 15.12 4.90
C PRO A 235 7.48 14.28 4.07
N TRP A 236 6.38 14.90 3.67
CA TRP A 236 5.29 14.30 2.90
C TRP A 236 5.32 14.73 1.43
N ILE A 237 4.70 13.94 0.56
CA ILE A 237 4.43 14.31 -0.83
C ILE A 237 2.93 14.17 -1.10
N ILE A 238 2.34 15.17 -1.78
CA ILE A 238 0.96 15.13 -2.25
C ILE A 238 0.92 14.58 -3.67
N LYS A 239 0.21 13.48 -3.88
CA LYS A 239 -0.09 12.92 -5.21
C LYS A 239 -1.48 13.37 -5.64
N LYS A 240 -1.53 14.15 -6.71
CA LYS A 240 -2.76 14.46 -7.46
C LYS A 240 -2.89 13.53 -8.66
N TRP A 241 -4.13 13.24 -9.02
CA TRP A 241 -4.47 12.35 -10.13
C TRP A 241 -4.66 13.12 -11.43
N ASN A 242 -4.45 12.44 -12.54
CA ASN A 242 -4.60 12.97 -13.88
C ASN A 242 -5.15 11.86 -14.81
N VAL A 243 -5.38 12.21 -16.07
CA VAL A 243 -5.92 11.29 -17.09
C VAL A 243 -5.04 10.05 -17.28
N GLU A 244 -3.72 10.16 -17.11
CA GLU A 244 -2.78 9.06 -17.32
C GLU A 244 -2.79 8.04 -16.16
N ASN A 245 -3.09 8.51 -14.95
CA ASN A 245 -2.98 7.71 -13.72
C ASN A 245 -4.34 7.21 -13.21
N ILE A 246 -5.46 7.73 -13.70
CA ILE A 246 -6.80 7.19 -13.41
C ILE A 246 -7.18 6.18 -14.51
N LYS A 247 -7.53 4.96 -14.11
CA LYS A 247 -7.88 3.88 -15.04
C LYS A 247 -9.13 3.13 -14.59
N PRO A 248 -9.96 2.59 -15.49
CA PRO A 248 -11.05 1.70 -15.08
C PRO A 248 -10.49 0.44 -14.43
N LEU A 249 -11.14 -0.02 -13.35
CA LEU A 249 -10.83 -1.31 -12.76
C LEU A 249 -11.38 -2.43 -13.67
N THR A 250 -10.48 -3.21 -14.24
CA THR A 250 -10.81 -4.36 -15.11
C THR A 250 -10.67 -5.67 -14.35
N GLU A 251 -11.32 -6.73 -14.84
CA GLU A 251 -11.17 -8.07 -14.28
C GLU A 251 -9.73 -8.60 -14.37
N ASP A 252 -8.96 -8.18 -15.39
CA ASP A 252 -7.54 -8.52 -15.49
C ASP A 252 -6.71 -7.86 -14.38
N TYR A 253 -7.04 -6.63 -13.99
CA TYR A 253 -6.42 -5.97 -12.84
C TYR A 253 -6.79 -6.68 -11.53
N LYS A 254 -8.05 -7.07 -11.35
CA LYS A 254 -8.50 -7.86 -10.18
C LYS A 254 -7.78 -9.19 -10.07
N LYS A 255 -7.62 -9.92 -11.19
CA LYS A 255 -6.85 -11.18 -11.25
C LYS A 255 -5.39 -10.97 -10.87
N LYS A 256 -4.74 -9.93 -11.41
CA LYS A 256 -3.32 -9.60 -11.09
C LYS A 256 -3.10 -9.29 -9.62
N LEU A 257 -4.07 -8.68 -8.94
CA LEU A 257 -3.98 -8.37 -7.51
C LEU A 257 -4.44 -9.49 -6.58
N ARG A 258 -4.94 -10.60 -7.13
CA ARG A 258 -5.64 -11.65 -6.39
C ARG A 258 -6.77 -11.04 -5.53
N TRP A 259 -7.65 -10.30 -6.18
CA TRP A 259 -8.70 -9.50 -5.54
C TRP A 259 -9.47 -10.25 -4.44
N ASN A 260 -9.85 -11.51 -4.67
CA ASN A 260 -10.61 -12.32 -3.71
C ASN A 260 -9.85 -12.63 -2.41
N LEU A 261 -8.53 -12.50 -2.39
CA LEU A 261 -7.72 -12.65 -1.17
C LEU A 261 -7.63 -11.35 -0.38
N ARG A 262 -7.99 -10.21 -1.00
CA ARG A 262 -7.99 -8.89 -0.38
C ARG A 262 -9.32 -8.63 0.31
N CYS A 263 -9.29 -7.81 1.35
CA CYS A 263 -10.48 -7.36 2.08
C CYS A 263 -11.16 -6.17 1.38
N LEU A 264 -11.25 -6.22 0.04
CA LEU A 264 -11.84 -5.19 -0.80
C LEU A 264 -13.06 -5.76 -1.53
N ASP A 265 -14.13 -5.00 -1.54
CA ASP A 265 -15.35 -5.38 -2.23
C ASP A 265 -15.76 -4.28 -3.21
N SER A 266 -16.08 -4.72 -4.43
CA SER A 266 -16.43 -3.88 -5.57
C SER A 266 -17.72 -3.10 -5.36
N ALA A 267 -18.67 -3.60 -4.57
CA ALA A 267 -19.95 -2.92 -4.39
C ALA A 267 -19.84 -1.70 -3.44
N PRO A 268 -20.54 -0.58 -3.73
CA PRO A 268 -20.58 0.55 -2.81
C PRO A 268 -21.21 0.18 -1.46
N LYS A 269 -20.64 0.68 -0.36
CA LYS A 269 -21.05 0.27 0.99
C LYS A 269 -22.36 0.91 1.41
N LEU A 270 -22.54 2.20 1.12
CA LEU A 270 -23.75 2.94 1.49
C LEU A 270 -24.85 2.72 0.47
N LYS A 271 -26.10 2.75 0.95
CA LYS A 271 -27.30 2.39 0.18
C LYS A 271 -28.28 3.57 0.20
N PRO A 272 -28.39 4.34 -0.90
CA PRO A 272 -29.25 5.53 -0.97
C PRO A 272 -30.74 5.22 -0.72
N TRP A 273 -31.16 3.97 -0.94
CA TRP A 273 -32.53 3.52 -0.69
C TRP A 273 -32.80 3.11 0.77
N LYS A 274 -31.80 3.13 1.65
CA LYS A 274 -31.94 2.80 3.08
C LYS A 274 -32.10 4.03 3.98
N GLY A 275 -32.06 5.24 3.44
CA GLY A 275 -32.11 6.50 4.17
C GLY A 275 -30.92 7.39 3.83
N ASP A 276 -30.70 8.41 4.65
CA ASP A 276 -29.62 9.38 4.46
C ASP A 276 -28.25 8.71 4.57
N LEU A 277 -27.31 9.09 3.70
CA LEU A 277 -25.98 8.46 3.65
C LEU A 277 -25.15 8.75 4.91
N VAL A 278 -25.33 9.92 5.51
CA VAL A 278 -24.59 10.39 6.70
C VAL A 278 -24.84 9.50 7.91
N ASP A 279 -26.05 8.95 8.04
CA ASP A 279 -26.46 8.16 9.20
C ASP A 279 -26.15 6.67 9.04
N GLN A 280 -25.65 6.25 7.88
CA GLN A 280 -25.35 4.86 7.60
C GLN A 280 -23.97 4.47 8.12
N THR A 281 -23.90 3.30 8.73
CA THR A 281 -22.65 2.67 9.17
C THR A 281 -22.33 1.46 8.33
N TYR A 282 -21.04 1.17 8.21
CA TYR A 282 -20.54 -0.04 7.58
C TYR A 282 -19.37 -0.57 8.39
N GLU A 283 -19.42 -1.86 8.70
CA GLU A 283 -18.33 -2.58 9.34
C GLU A 283 -17.82 -3.65 8.37
N ASN A 284 -16.51 -3.66 8.16
CA ASN A 284 -15.85 -4.69 7.36
C ASN A 284 -15.32 -5.79 8.29
N GLU A 285 -16.03 -6.92 8.37
CA GLU A 285 -15.62 -8.06 9.22
C GLU A 285 -14.26 -8.62 8.81
N ASP A 286 -13.90 -8.53 7.53
CA ASP A 286 -12.62 -9.02 7.02
C ASP A 286 -11.46 -8.02 7.16
N ALA A 287 -11.66 -6.82 7.72
CA ALA A 287 -10.63 -5.78 7.76
C ALA A 287 -9.32 -6.19 8.47
N TYR A 288 -9.38 -7.20 9.34
CA TYR A 288 -8.23 -7.74 10.07
C TYR A 288 -7.66 -9.04 9.50
N LYS A 289 -8.25 -9.61 8.45
CA LYS A 289 -7.90 -10.95 7.94
C LYS A 289 -6.40 -11.15 7.73
N ASP A 290 -5.73 -10.23 7.02
CA ASP A 290 -4.29 -10.34 6.76
C ASP A 290 -3.45 -10.32 8.05
N LEU A 291 -3.93 -9.64 9.10
CA LEU A 291 -3.28 -9.69 10.40
C LEU A 291 -3.58 -10.90 11.20
N GLU A 292 -4.82 -11.35 11.22
CA GLU A 292 -5.20 -12.55 11.93
C GLU A 292 -4.37 -13.73 11.41
N ILE A 293 -4.13 -13.78 10.09
CA ILE A 293 -3.22 -14.75 9.47
C ILE A 293 -1.79 -14.61 10.01
N ILE A 294 -1.30 -13.38 10.21
CA ILE A 294 0.05 -13.13 10.71
C ILE A 294 0.18 -13.45 12.19
N GLU A 295 -0.76 -13.02 13.02
CA GLU A 295 -0.81 -13.32 14.45
C GLU A 295 -0.95 -14.84 14.67
N ASP A 296 -1.79 -15.52 13.88
CA ASP A 296 -1.90 -16.99 13.90
C ASP A 296 -0.60 -17.67 13.48
N ALA A 297 0.09 -17.16 12.45
CA ALA A 297 1.41 -17.66 12.07
C ALA A 297 2.44 -17.48 13.20
N ILE A 298 2.42 -16.34 13.88
CA ILE A 298 3.30 -16.04 15.02
C ILE A 298 3.00 -17.03 16.16
N GLU A 299 1.73 -17.19 16.54
CA GLU A 299 1.31 -18.12 17.60
C GLU A 299 1.73 -19.57 17.28
N LYS A 300 1.58 -20.00 16.03
CA LYS A 300 1.91 -21.38 15.61
C LYS A 300 3.41 -21.66 15.55
N ILE A 301 4.22 -20.70 15.10
CA ILE A 301 5.66 -20.92 14.88
C ILE A 301 6.46 -20.59 16.13
N MET A 302 6.14 -19.48 16.80
CA MET A 302 6.91 -18.95 17.93
C MET A 302 6.27 -19.26 19.28
N GLY A 303 4.98 -19.61 19.31
CA GLY A 303 4.23 -19.92 20.52
C GLY A 303 3.30 -18.79 20.95
N LYS A 304 2.34 -19.14 21.81
CA LYS A 304 1.28 -18.24 22.26
C LYS A 304 1.81 -17.14 23.17
N GLY A 305 1.36 -15.91 22.94
CA GLY A 305 1.71 -14.74 23.77
C GLY A 305 3.09 -14.15 23.50
N VAL A 306 3.76 -14.54 22.41
CA VAL A 306 5.03 -13.93 22.00
C VAL A 306 4.78 -12.56 21.38
N GLU A 307 5.31 -11.51 22.01
CA GLU A 307 5.36 -10.18 21.40
C GLU A 307 6.64 -10.01 20.57
N LEU A 308 6.48 -9.93 19.25
CA LEU A 308 7.57 -9.64 18.33
C LEU A 308 7.97 -8.18 18.41
N ASN A 309 8.89 -7.86 19.32
CA ASN A 309 9.40 -6.51 19.50
C ASN A 309 10.76 -6.29 18.81
N ASN A 310 11.52 -7.36 18.53
CA ASN A 310 12.86 -7.26 17.96
C ASN A 310 13.09 -8.18 16.74
N LEU A 311 13.97 -7.73 15.83
CA LEU A 311 14.34 -8.47 14.62
C LEU A 311 15.10 -9.77 14.89
N LYS A 312 15.86 -9.83 16.00
CA LYS A 312 16.66 -11.01 16.37
C LYS A 312 15.80 -12.25 16.61
N ASP A 313 14.56 -12.05 17.05
CA ASP A 313 13.61 -13.12 17.36
C ASP A 313 13.13 -13.82 16.07
N LEU A 314 13.31 -13.19 14.90
CA LEU A 314 12.87 -13.71 13.60
C LEU A 314 13.95 -14.47 12.84
N GLU A 315 15.23 -14.18 13.05
CA GLU A 315 16.32 -14.65 12.17
C GLU A 315 16.33 -16.16 11.95
N GLN A 316 15.99 -16.94 12.99
CA GLN A 316 15.96 -18.41 12.93
C GLN A 316 14.62 -18.98 12.42
N GLU A 317 13.56 -18.17 12.43
CA GLU A 317 12.19 -18.61 12.20
C GLU A 317 11.65 -18.18 10.81
N LEU A 318 12.30 -17.24 10.11
CA LEU A 318 11.86 -16.73 8.80
C LEU A 318 11.57 -17.83 7.77
N LEU A 319 12.39 -18.89 7.74
CA LEU A 319 12.17 -20.01 6.83
C LEU A 319 10.87 -20.76 7.15
N LYS A 320 10.56 -20.93 8.45
CA LYS A 320 9.32 -21.57 8.89
C LYS A 320 8.10 -20.72 8.55
N PHE A 321 8.17 -19.40 8.73
CA PHE A 321 7.11 -18.48 8.27
C PHE A 321 6.87 -18.59 6.78
N LYS A 322 7.95 -18.63 5.98
CA LYS A 322 7.85 -18.78 4.52
C LYS A 322 7.18 -20.10 4.13
N ILE A 323 7.53 -21.21 4.76
CA ILE A 323 6.92 -22.52 4.52
C ILE A 323 5.44 -22.49 4.93
N TYR A 324 5.15 -21.97 6.11
CA TYR A 324 3.78 -21.83 6.61
C TYR A 324 2.88 -21.09 5.63
N PHE A 325 3.29 -19.91 5.16
CA PHE A 325 2.50 -19.12 4.22
C PHE A 325 2.37 -19.77 2.83
N ARG A 326 3.36 -20.54 2.39
CA ARG A 326 3.29 -21.29 1.14
C ARG A 326 2.25 -22.41 1.20
N ASP A 327 2.13 -23.03 2.36
CA ASP A 327 1.24 -24.18 2.58
C ASP A 327 -0.18 -23.76 2.97
N LEU A 328 -0.42 -22.45 3.21
CA LEU A 328 -1.77 -21.92 3.39
C LEU A 328 -2.61 -22.15 2.12
N GLN A 329 -3.66 -22.94 2.28
CA GLN A 329 -4.66 -23.17 1.24
C GLN A 329 -5.73 -22.06 1.33
N PHE A 330 -5.89 -21.31 0.24
CA PHE A 330 -6.91 -20.26 0.08
C PHE A 330 -7.82 -20.54 -1.10
#